data_AF-A0A4R4MZN6-F1
#
_entry.id   AF-A0A4R4MZN6-F1
#
_cell.length_a   1.000
_cell.length_b   1.000
_cell.length_c   1.000
_cell.angle_alpha   90.00
_cell.angle_beta   90.00
_cell.angle_gamma   90.00
#
_symmetry.space_group_name_H-M   'P 1'
#
loop_
_entity.id
_entity.type
_entity.pdbx_description
1 polymer ?
#
loop_
_entity_poly.entity_id
_entity_poly.type
_entity_poly.pdbx_seq_one_letter_code
_entity_poly.pdbx_strand_id
1 'polypeptide(L)'
;HEGERWTPELGVEFLRSRMGPDTDAAVVFEIDRYLGRPGQAIAYKLGEKVWLEAREAARRRAGAAFDLREFHRRALDLGPMGLDRLRAELARA
;
A
#
# COMPACT_ATOMS: atom_id res chain seq x y z
N HIS A 1 -14.53 -13.89 10.79
CA HIS A 1 -15.64 -13.20 10.10
C HIS A 1 -15.61 -13.46 8.58
N GLU A 2 -15.66 -14.72 8.14
CA GLU A 2 -15.74 -15.03 6.70
C GLU A 2 -17.21 -15.02 6.28
N GLY A 3 -17.56 -14.23 5.25
CA GLY A 3 -18.94 -14.09 4.75
C GLY A 3 -19.86 -13.18 5.56
N GLU A 4 -19.43 -12.69 6.72
CA GLU A 4 -20.19 -11.74 7.55
C GLU A 4 -20.13 -10.30 7.00
N ARG A 5 -21.20 -9.52 7.21
CA ARG A 5 -21.19 -8.08 6.95
C ARG A 5 -20.33 -7.40 8.02
N TRP A 6 -19.35 -6.62 7.60
CA TRP A 6 -18.51 -5.84 8.51
C TRP A 6 -19.31 -4.78 9.27
N THR A 7 -19.11 -4.75 10.58
CA THR A 7 -19.55 -3.69 11.49
C THR A 7 -18.34 -3.05 12.17
N PRO A 8 -18.46 -1.84 12.76
CA PRO A 8 -17.38 -1.22 13.50
C PRO A 8 -16.81 -2.12 14.62
N GLU A 9 -17.68 -2.85 15.33
CA GLU A 9 -17.31 -3.74 16.43
C GLU A 9 -16.47 -4.92 15.93
N LEU A 10 -16.87 -5.55 14.83
CA LEU A 10 -16.08 -6.58 14.16
C LEU A 10 -14.75 -6.00 13.66
N GLY A 11 -14.74 -4.75 13.19
CA GLY A 11 -13.54 -4.02 12.81
C GLY A 11 -12.54 -3.90 13.97
N VAL A 12 -13.02 -3.49 15.15
CA VAL A 12 -12.21 -3.39 16.37
C VAL A 12 -11.66 -4.75 16.77
N GLU A 13 -12.51 -5.79 16.82
CA GLU A 13 -12.09 -7.16 17.14
C GLU A 13 -10.99 -7.65 16.20
N PHE A 14 -11.22 -7.49 14.89
CA PHE A 14 -10.28 -7.87 13.86
C PHE A 14 -8.94 -7.14 14.01
N LEU A 15 -8.99 -5.82 14.16
CA LEU A 15 -7.78 -4.99 14.21
C LEU A 15 -6.98 -5.29 15.49
N ARG A 16 -7.65 -5.49 16.63
CA ARG A 16 -7.02 -5.91 17.89
C ARG A 16 -6.29 -7.24 17.77
N SER A 17 -6.84 -8.20 17.02
CA SER A 17 -6.20 -9.51 16.83
C SER A 17 -4.97 -9.48 15.91
N ARG A 18 -4.76 -8.38 15.17
CA ARG A 18 -3.75 -8.30 14.09
C ARG A 18 -2.74 -7.17 14.25
N MET A 19 -3.10 -6.11 14.95
CA MET A 19 -2.12 -5.09 15.36
C MET A 19 -1.34 -5.61 16.56
N GLY A 20 -0.09 -5.17 16.67
CA GLY A 20 0.81 -5.55 17.76
C GLY A 20 0.37 -4.95 19.11
N PRO A 21 1.31 -4.58 20.00
CA PRO A 21 0.97 -4.01 21.30
C PRO A 21 0.46 -2.56 21.17
N ASP A 22 -0.74 -2.38 20.61
CA ASP A 22 -1.47 -1.13 20.57
C ASP A 22 -2.51 -1.08 21.70
N THR A 23 -2.81 0.13 22.17
CA THR A 23 -3.85 0.32 23.18
C THR A 23 -5.24 0.18 22.58
N ASP A 24 -6.24 -0.20 23.39
CA ASP A 24 -7.63 -0.24 22.93
C ASP A 24 -8.10 1.11 22.36
N ALA A 25 -7.63 2.22 22.93
CA ALA A 25 -7.92 3.56 22.43
C ALA A 25 -7.37 3.79 21.01
N ALA A 26 -6.17 3.28 20.70
CA ALA A 26 -5.59 3.37 19.37
C ALA A 26 -6.36 2.53 18.34
N VAL A 27 -6.80 1.32 18.72
CA VAL A 27 -7.61 0.45 17.85
C VAL A 27 -8.94 1.13 17.50
N VAL A 28 -9.66 1.66 18.48
CA VAL A 28 -10.94 2.36 18.26
C VAL A 28 -10.73 3.61 17.40
N PHE A 29 -9.70 4.40 17.69
CA PHE A 29 -9.34 5.56 16.87
C PHE A 29 -9.11 5.21 15.40
N GLU A 30 -8.40 4.11 15.12
CA GLU A 30 -8.16 3.67 13.74
C GLU A 30 -9.46 3.26 13.03
N ILE A 31 -10.37 2.56 13.73
CA ILE A 31 -11.68 2.22 13.16
C ILE A 31 -12.50 3.48 12.83
N ASP A 32 -12.58 4.43 13.76
CA ASP A 32 -13.26 5.71 13.52
C ASP A 32 -12.62 6.47 12.35
N ARG A 33 -11.29 6.45 12.25
CA ARG A 33 -10.53 7.06 11.16
C ARG A 33 -10.84 6.40 9.82
N TYR A 34 -10.98 5.07 9.77
CA TYR A 34 -11.33 4.34 8.55
C TYR A 34 -12.75 4.67 8.07
N LEU A 35 -13.70 4.75 9.01
CA LEU A 35 -15.09 5.10 8.74
C LEU A 35 -15.24 6.57 8.30
N GLY A 36 -14.49 7.48 8.92
CA GLY A 36 -14.51 8.91 8.59
C GLY A 36 -13.73 9.27 7.31
N ARG A 37 -12.79 8.44 6.87
CA ARG A 37 -11.93 8.67 5.69
C ARG A 37 -11.86 7.42 4.79
N PRO A 38 -12.97 7.05 4.13
CA PRO A 38 -13.02 5.85 3.32
C PRO A 38 -11.95 5.86 2.23
N GLY A 39 -11.28 4.72 2.05
CA GLY A 39 -10.24 4.52 1.03
C GLY A 39 -8.83 5.00 1.42
N GLN A 40 -8.66 5.82 2.46
CA GLN A 40 -7.33 6.30 2.84
C GLN A 40 -6.42 5.16 3.33
N ALA A 41 -6.95 4.24 4.15
CA ALA A 41 -6.14 3.20 4.80
C ALA A 41 -5.58 2.17 3.81
N ILE A 42 -6.28 1.90 2.70
CA ILE A 42 -5.81 0.95 1.69
C ILE A 42 -4.71 1.53 0.80
N ALA A 43 -4.55 2.85 0.77
CA ALA A 43 -3.56 3.53 -0.08
C ALA A 43 -2.13 3.07 0.21
N TYR A 44 -1.80 2.74 1.47
CA TYR A 44 -0.48 2.26 1.86
C TYR A 44 -0.12 0.96 1.14
N LYS A 45 -0.94 -0.09 1.27
CA LYS A 45 -0.66 -1.41 0.68
C LYS A 45 -0.91 -1.45 -0.83
N LEU A 46 -1.86 -0.68 -1.35
CA LEU A 46 -2.04 -0.54 -2.79
C LEU A 46 -0.83 0.16 -3.44
N GLY A 47 -0.31 1.23 -2.83
CA GLY A 47 0.90 1.91 -3.29
C GLY A 47 2.11 1.00 -3.26
N GLU A 48 2.38 0.33 -2.12
CA GLU A 48 3.47 -0.63 -1.98
C GLU A 48 3.39 -1.73 -3.05
N LYS A 49 2.20 -2.30 -3.28
CA LYS A 49 1.99 -3.33 -4.30
C LYS A 49 2.41 -2.85 -5.68
N VAL A 50 2.01 -1.65 -6.10
CA VAL A 50 2.38 -1.08 -7.40
C VAL A 50 3.89 -0.90 -7.51
N TRP A 51 4.55 -0.41 -6.46
CA TRP A 51 6.00 -0.23 -6.43
C TRP A 51 6.76 -1.55 -6.57
N LEU A 52 6.35 -2.58 -5.82
CA LEU A 52 6.95 -3.91 -5.89
C LEU A 52 6.76 -4.55 -7.26
N GLU A 53 5.54 -4.51 -7.81
CA GLU A 53 5.25 -5.04 -9.14
C GLU A 53 6.07 -4.34 -10.23
N ALA A 54 6.19 -3.02 -10.16
CA ALA A 54 6.96 -2.23 -11.12
C ALA A 54 8.47 -2.54 -11.05
N ARG A 55 9.02 -2.65 -9.84
CA ARG A 55 10.42 -3.02 -9.62
C ARG A 55 10.71 -4.41 -10.17
N GLU A 56 9.86 -5.39 -9.88
CA GLU A 56 10.02 -6.75 -10.38
C GLU A 56 9.88 -6.81 -11.91
N ALA A 57 8.98 -6.02 -12.50
CA ALA A 57 8.88 -5.91 -13.96
C ALA A 57 10.15 -5.30 -14.58
N ALA A 58 10.68 -4.22 -14.00
CA ALA A 58 11.93 -3.60 -14.45
C ALA A 58 13.12 -4.55 -14.33
N ARG A 59 13.23 -5.27 -13.20
CA ARG A 59 14.25 -6.30 -12.98
C ARG A 59 14.18 -7.41 -14.04
N ARG A 60 12.97 -7.90 -14.37
CA ARG A 60 12.79 -8.90 -15.44
C ARG A 60 13.20 -8.38 -16.82
N ARG A 61 12.90 -7.11 -17.14
CA ARG A 61 13.28 -6.51 -18.44
C ARG A 61 14.79 -6.32 -18.57
N ALA A 62 15.45 -5.82 -17.52
CA ALA A 62 16.86 -5.47 -17.55
C ALA A 62 17.80 -6.66 -17.29
N GLY A 63 17.31 -7.74 -16.67
CA GLY A 63 18.11 -8.93 -16.37
C GLY A 63 19.34 -8.59 -15.53
N ALA A 64 20.52 -9.01 -16.00
CA ALA A 64 21.79 -8.74 -15.33
C ALA A 64 22.18 -7.25 -15.29
N ALA A 65 21.61 -6.41 -16.16
CA ALA A 65 21.86 -4.97 -16.18
C ALA A 65 20.96 -4.19 -15.21
N PHE A 66 20.13 -4.86 -14.41
CA PHE A 66 19.26 -4.19 -13.45
C PHE A 66 20.06 -3.54 -12.32
N ASP A 67 19.92 -2.23 -12.16
CA ASP A 67 20.44 -1.46 -11.02
C ASP A 67 19.28 -0.89 -10.20
N LEU A 68 19.20 -1.31 -8.92
CA LEU A 68 18.18 -0.86 -7.99
C LEU A 68 18.31 0.63 -7.64
N ARG A 69 19.54 1.17 -7.57
CA ARG A 69 19.79 2.57 -7.27
C ARG A 69 19.25 3.44 -8.40
N GLU A 70 19.54 3.07 -9.64
CA GLU A 70 19.08 3.78 -10.83
C GLU A 70 17.56 3.69 -10.99
N PHE A 71 16.96 2.52 -10.71
CA PHE A 71 15.50 2.39 -10.65
C PHE A 71 14.88 3.36 -9.65
N HIS A 72 15.37 3.41 -8.41
CA HIS A 72 14.83 4.32 -7.40
C HIS A 72 15.02 5.79 -7.77
N ARG A 73 16.19 6.17 -8.29
CA ARG A 73 16.47 7.54 -8.74
C ARG A 73 15.43 7.97 -9.77
N ARG A 74 15.30 7.21 -10.87
CA ARG A 74 14.33 7.49 -11.94
C ARG A 74 12.91 7.53 -11.42
N ALA A 75 12.53 6.60 -10.54
CA ALA A 75 11.17 6.54 -10.00
C ALA A 75 10.83 7.73 -9.10
N LEU A 76 11.78 8.20 -8.29
CA LEU A 76 11.60 9.36 -7.42
C LEU A 76 11.64 10.69 -8.18
N ASP A 77 12.46 10.79 -9.24
CA ASP A 77 12.56 11.97 -10.12
C ASP A 77 11.22 12.30 -10.82
N LEU A 78 10.32 11.32 -10.95
CA LEU A 78 8.97 11.51 -11.52
C LEU A 78 8.02 12.31 -10.61
N GLY A 79 8.30 12.40 -9.30
CA GLY A 79 7.44 13.07 -8.33
C GLY A 79 6.14 12.32 -7.99
N PRO A 80 5.30 12.88 -7.12
CA PRO A 80 4.06 12.25 -6.67
C PRO A 80 2.99 12.27 -7.77
N MET A 81 2.32 11.13 -7.96
CA MET A 81 1.24 10.97 -8.93
C MET A 81 0.29 9.83 -8.57
N GLY A 82 -0.83 9.72 -9.29
CA GLY A 82 -1.74 8.58 -9.17
C GLY A 82 -1.09 7.26 -9.58
N LEU A 83 -1.54 6.15 -8.98
CA LEU A 83 -0.94 4.82 -9.15
C LEU A 83 -0.94 4.33 -10.61
N ASP A 84 -1.96 4.68 -11.41
CA ASP A 84 -2.01 4.31 -12.83
C ASP A 84 -0.92 5.02 -13.64
N ARG A 85 -0.68 6.31 -13.34
CA ARG A 85 0.39 7.06 -13.99
C ARG A 85 1.75 6.54 -13.56
N LEU A 86 1.95 6.29 -12.27
CA LEU A 86 3.18 5.71 -11.74
C LEU A 86 3.50 4.38 -12.44
N ARG A 87 2.51 3.49 -12.57
CA ARG A 87 2.65 2.21 -13.27
C ARG A 87 3.05 2.39 -14.73
N ALA A 88 2.42 3.34 -15.43
CA ALA A 88 2.74 3.62 -16.82
C ALA A 88 4.16 4.16 -17.01
N GLU A 89 4.62 5.08 -16.16
CA GLU A 89 5.97 5.64 -16.24
C GLU A 89 7.04 4.59 -15.93
N LEU A 90 6.87 3.79 -14.87
CA LEU A 90 7.83 2.74 -14.51
C LEU A 90 7.86 1.56 -15.49
N ALA A 91 6.84 1.41 -16.34
CA ALA A 91 6.82 0.42 -17.40
C ALA A 91 7.59 0.87 -18.66
N ARG A 92 7.61 2.18 -18.95
CA ARG A 92 8.38 2.77 -20.07
C ARG A 92 9.88 2.79 -19.78
N ALA A 93 10.24 2.70 -18.49
CA ALA A 93 11.58 2.86 -17.99
C ALA A 93 12.49 1.66 -18.24
#